data_AF-A0A8J3CEX2-F1
#
_entry.id   AF-A0A8J3CEX2-F1
#
_cell.length_a   1.000
_cell.length_b   1.000
_cell.length_c   1.000
_cell.angle_alpha   90.00
_cell.angle_beta   90.00
_cell.angle_gamma   90.00
#
_symmetry.space_group_name_H-M   'P 1'
#
loop_
_entity.id
_entity.type
_entity.pdbx_description
1 polymer ?
#
loop_
_entity_poly.entity_id
_entity_poly.type
_entity_poly.pdbx_seq_one_letter_code
_entity_poly.pdbx_strand_id
1 'polypeptide(L)'
;MSASAAVEVSRQLKVTLAKQGLAVREVVAWGPECHRDKRGGRVSVWTLFVYVSPASVQRVLDALSTVPGLAVSGVAGDQKCVYVHQRQKITGGVR
;
A
#
# COMPACT_ATOMS: atom_id res chain seq x y z
N MET A 1 12.77 13.53 2.57
CA MET A 1 12.49 12.11 2.27
C MET A 1 12.06 12.04 0.81
N SER A 2 12.75 11.26 -0.03
CA SER A 2 12.71 11.46 -1.48
C SER A 2 11.46 10.85 -2.12
N ALA A 3 10.90 11.56 -3.12
CA ALA A 3 9.82 11.09 -3.99
C ALA A 3 10.09 9.69 -4.59
N SER A 4 11.36 9.26 -4.65
CA SER A 4 11.79 7.94 -5.10
C SER A 4 11.19 6.77 -4.32
N ALA A 5 10.97 6.89 -3.00
CA ALA A 5 10.44 5.79 -2.20
C ALA A 5 8.93 5.57 -2.44
N ALA A 6 8.18 6.67 -2.56
CA ALA A 6 6.75 6.63 -2.89
C ALA A 6 6.53 6.02 -4.28
N VAL A 7 7.35 6.43 -5.27
CA VAL A 7 7.30 5.90 -6.63
C VAL A 7 7.60 4.40 -6.67
N GLU A 8 8.63 3.94 -5.95
CA GLU A 8 9.00 2.52 -5.95
C GLU A 8 7.92 1.66 -5.29
N VAL A 9 7.37 2.08 -4.15
CA VAL A 9 6.28 1.36 -3.48
C VAL A 9 5.02 1.28 -4.36
N SER A 10 4.61 2.40 -4.98
CA SER A 10 3.51 2.41 -5.94
C SER A 10 3.75 1.46 -7.11
N ARG A 11 4.98 1.45 -7.65
CA ARG A 11 5.38 0.57 -8.76
C ARG A 11 5.30 -0.90 -8.38
N GLN A 12 5.84 -1.27 -7.21
CA GLN A 12 5.82 -2.65 -6.72
C GLN A 12 4.40 -3.17 -6.52
N LEU A 13 3.52 -2.35 -5.96
CA LEU A 13 2.12 -2.74 -5.78
C LEU A 13 1.41 -2.95 -7.12
N LYS A 14 1.62 -2.04 -8.08
CA LYS A 14 1.05 -2.16 -9.43
C LYS A 14 1.53 -3.43 -10.14
N VAL A 15 2.82 -3.76 -10.04
CA VAL A 15 3.37 -5.01 -10.60
C VAL A 15 2.78 -6.24 -9.92
N THR A 16 2.61 -6.22 -8.60
CA THR A 16 2.05 -7.33 -7.84
C THR A 16 0.60 -7.62 -8.26
N LEU A 17 -0.22 -6.58 -8.39
CA LEU A 17 -1.61 -6.71 -8.83
C LEU A 17 -1.69 -7.14 -10.31
N ALA A 18 -0.80 -6.64 -11.16
CA ALA A 18 -0.73 -7.05 -12.56
C ALA A 18 -0.38 -8.54 -12.73
N LYS A 19 0.53 -9.08 -11.90
CA LYS A 19 0.85 -10.53 -11.87
C LYS A 19 -0.34 -11.41 -11.51
N GLN A 20 -1.33 -10.85 -10.81
CA GLN A 20 -2.58 -11.52 -10.47
C GLN A 20 -3.69 -11.28 -11.52
N GLY A 21 -3.36 -10.69 -12.67
CA GLY A 21 -4.32 -10.39 -13.74
C GLY A 21 -5.25 -9.21 -13.43
N LEU A 22 -4.89 -8.37 -12.46
CA LEU A 22 -5.72 -7.23 -12.05
C LEU A 22 -5.23 -5.95 -12.72
N ALA A 23 -6.14 -5.31 -13.47
CA ALA A 23 -5.89 -4.02 -14.09
C ALA A 23 -6.10 -2.88 -13.09
N VAL A 24 -5.00 -2.21 -12.74
CA VAL A 24 -5.01 -1.02 -11.88
C VAL A 24 -4.69 0.20 -12.73
N ARG A 25 -5.53 1.23 -12.64
CA ARG A 25 -5.33 2.48 -13.39
C ARG A 25 -4.12 3.22 -12.84
N GLU A 26 -4.14 3.43 -11.53
CA GLU A 26 -3.15 4.25 -10.84
C GLU A 26 -2.95 3.77 -9.40
N VAL A 27 -1.74 3.94 -8.89
CA VAL A 27 -1.41 3.73 -7.48
C VAL A 27 -0.70 4.97 -6.97
N VAL A 28 -1.32 5.69 -6.04
CA VAL A 28 -0.74 6.88 -5.42
C VAL A 28 -0.30 6.51 -4.00
N ALA A 29 0.96 6.77 -3.67
CA ALA A 29 1.48 6.56 -2.34
C ALA A 29 1.60 7.89 -1.59
N TRP A 30 1.14 7.90 -0.35
CA TRP A 30 1.25 9.01 0.59
C TRP A 30 1.96 8.53 1.86
N GLY A 31 2.95 9.30 2.34
CA GLY A 31 3.81 8.92 3.46
C GLY A 31 5.31 9.13 3.19
N PRO A 32 6.21 8.49 3.98
CA PRO A 32 5.88 7.64 5.13
C PRO A 32 5.60 8.45 6.39
N GLU A 33 4.56 8.06 7.12
CA GLU A 33 4.35 8.49 8.49
C GLU A 33 5.14 7.58 9.44
N CYS A 34 5.88 8.17 10.37
CA CYS A 34 6.68 7.42 11.35
C CYS A 34 5.88 7.23 12.64
N HIS A 35 5.67 5.98 13.04
CA HIS A 35 5.02 5.61 14.27
C HIS A 35 5.94 4.76 15.15
N ARG A 36 5.62 4.67 16.44
CA ARG A 36 6.14 3.63 17.32
C ARG A 36 5.14 2.50 17.41
N ASP A 37 5.59 1.26 17.26
CA ASP A 37 4.75 0.09 17.54
C ASP A 37 4.56 -0.11 19.06
N LYS A 38 3.72 -1.08 19.44
CA LYS A 38 3.44 -1.40 20.85
C LYS A 38 4.67 -1.83 21.66
N ARG A 39 5.77 -2.18 21.00
CA ARG A 39 7.06 -2.59 21.61
C ARG A 39 8.10 -1.47 21.56
N GLY A 40 7.71 -0.25 21.16
CA GLY A 40 8.60 0.89 21.03
C GLY A 40 9.48 0.88 19.76
N GLY A 41 9.29 -0.09 18.87
CA GLY A 41 9.99 -0.16 17.58
C GLY A 41 9.51 0.92 16.62
N ARG A 42 10.41 1.45 15.78
CA ARG A 42 10.07 2.44 14.76
C ARG A 42 9.48 1.76 13.53
N VAL A 43 8.32 2.24 13.08
CA VAL A 43 7.61 1.73 11.90
C VAL A 43 7.25 2.91 11.01
N SER A 44 7.56 2.81 9.73
CA SER A 44 7.04 3.72 8.70
C SER A 44 5.78 3.11 8.11
N VAL A 45 4.73 3.92 8.01
CA VAL A 45 3.45 3.55 7.41
C VAL A 45 3.26 4.37 6.14
N TRP A 46 2.99 3.68 5.05
CA TRP A 46 2.60 4.28 3.77
C TRP A 46 1.12 4.04 3.54
N THR A 47 0.41 5.09 3.16
CA THR A 47 -0.98 5.03 2.70
C THR A 47 -1.00 4.97 1.19
N LEU A 48 -1.55 3.90 0.63
CA LEU A 48 -1.62 3.66 -0.80
C LEU A 48 -3.08 3.75 -1.26
N PHE A 49 -3.30 4.56 -2.28
CA PHE A 49 -4.57 4.73 -2.97
C PHE A 49 -4.51 3.96 -4.28
N VAL A 50 -5.30 2.90 -4.40
CA VAL A 50 -5.31 2.00 -5.56
C VAL A 50 -6.56 2.27 -6.38
N TYR A 51 -6.40 2.92 -7.53
CA TYR A 51 -7.50 3.29 -8.41
C TYR A 51 -7.84 2.18 -9.39
N VAL A 52 -9.07 1.68 -9.30
CA VAL A 52 -9.54 0.49 -10.02
C VAL A 52 -10.93 0.73 -10.59
N SER A 53 -11.34 -0.12 -11.56
CA SER A 53 -12.73 -0.11 -12.00
C SER A 53 -13.63 -0.67 -10.89
N PRO A 54 -14.88 -0.21 -10.75
CA PRO A 54 -15.81 -0.72 -9.74
C PRO A 54 -15.96 -2.25 -9.79
N ALA A 55 -16.00 -2.84 -10.98
CA ALA A 55 -16.07 -4.29 -11.21
C ALA A 55 -14.81 -5.08 -10.76
N SER A 56 -13.74 -4.40 -10.39
CA SER A 56 -12.48 -5.01 -9.94
C SER A 56 -12.19 -4.78 -8.47
N VAL A 57 -12.98 -3.95 -7.77
CA VAL A 57 -12.75 -3.59 -6.36
C VAL A 57 -12.62 -4.82 -5.48
N GLN A 58 -13.59 -5.74 -5.54
CA GLN A 58 -13.56 -6.94 -4.69
C GLN A 58 -12.34 -7.81 -4.98
N ARG A 59 -12.05 -8.08 -6.26
CA ARG A 59 -10.88 -8.87 -6.67
C ARG A 59 -9.57 -8.22 -6.21
N VAL A 60 -9.50 -6.89 -6.20
CA VAL A 60 -8.33 -6.14 -5.74
C VAL A 60 -8.22 -6.19 -4.21
N LEU A 61 -9.33 -6.08 -3.47
CA LEU A 61 -9.33 -6.28 -2.01
C LEU A 61 -8.82 -7.68 -1.64
N ASP A 62 -9.35 -8.70 -2.31
CA ASP A 62 -8.95 -10.09 -2.10
C ASP A 62 -7.45 -10.28 -2.38
N ALA A 63 -6.97 -9.77 -3.52
CA ALA A 63 -5.55 -9.81 -3.88
C ALA A 63 -4.67 -9.10 -2.85
N LEU A 64 -5.05 -7.91 -2.40
CA LEU A 64 -4.30 -7.12 -1.42
C LEU A 64 -4.22 -7.82 -0.06
N SER A 65 -5.26 -8.56 0.34
CA SER A 65 -5.27 -9.34 1.58
C SER A 65 -4.22 -10.46 1.59
N THR A 66 -3.78 -10.91 0.41
CA THR A 66 -2.73 -11.94 0.27
C THR A 66 -1.31 -11.35 0.28
N VAL A 67 -1.15 -10.03 0.22
CA VAL A 67 0.17 -9.38 0.17
C VAL A 67 0.71 -9.19 1.58
N PRO A 68 1.83 -9.85 1.95
CA PRO A 68 2.41 -9.70 3.27
C PRO A 68 2.82 -8.25 3.57
N GLY A 69 2.50 -7.76 4.76
CA GLY A 69 2.86 -6.39 5.20
C GLY A 69 1.92 -5.28 4.73
N LEU A 70 0.86 -5.62 3.99
CA LEU A 70 -0.25 -4.72 3.69
C LEU A 70 -1.40 -4.95 4.67
N ALA A 71 -2.00 -3.86 5.15
CA ALA A 71 -3.26 -3.86 5.86
C ALA A 71 -4.27 -3.09 5.02
N VAL A 72 -5.31 -3.77 4.55
CA VAL A 72 -6.39 -3.14 3.77
C VAL A 72 -7.33 -2.42 4.72
N SER A 73 -7.53 -1.12 4.50
CA SER A 73 -8.34 -0.27 5.37
C SER A 73 -9.78 -0.11 4.89
N GLY A 74 -10.04 -0.26 3.58
CA GLY A 74 -11.39 -0.22 3.02
C GLY A 74 -11.47 0.35 1.60
N VAL A 75 -12.69 0.68 1.17
CA VAL A 75 -13.00 1.28 -0.14
C VAL A 75 -13.47 2.73 0.07
N ALA A 76 -12.99 3.65 -0.77
CA ALA A 76 -13.47 5.02 -0.84
C ALA A 76 -14.96 5.07 -1.21
N GLY A 77 -15.68 6.08 -0.71
CA GLY A 77 -17.12 6.25 -0.96
C GLY A 77 -17.51 6.34 -2.45
N ASP A 78 -16.55 6.58 -3.35
CA ASP A 78 -16.76 6.57 -4.81
C ASP A 78 -16.60 5.18 -5.47
N GLN A 79 -16.29 4.14 -4.68
CA GLN A 79 -16.02 2.75 -5.10
C GLN A 79 -14.96 2.61 -6.21
N LYS A 80 -14.08 3.60 -6.37
CA LYS A 80 -13.03 3.58 -7.41
C LYS A 80 -11.64 3.55 -6.81
N CYS A 81 -11.52 3.68 -5.49
CA CYS A 81 -10.26 3.68 -4.79
C CYS A 81 -10.29 2.71 -3.60
N VAL A 82 -9.27 1.87 -3.49
CA VAL A 82 -9.01 1.03 -2.31
C VAL A 82 -7.88 1.66 -1.51
N TYR A 83 -8.07 1.77 -0.19
CA TYR A 83 -7.07 2.28 0.74
C TYR A 83 -6.29 1.13 1.37
N VAL A 84 -4.96 1.21 1.31
CA VAL A 84 -4.07 0.20 1.86
C VAL A 84 -2.98 0.85 2.67
N HIS A 85 -2.72 0.34 3.86
CA HIS A 85 -1.60 0.76 4.69
C HIS A 85 -0.49 -0.27 4.58
N GLN A 86 0.66 0.12 4.03
CA GLN A 86 1.86 -0.70 4.06
C GLN A 86 2.69 -0.34 5.30
N ARG A 87 2.92 -1.32 6.16
CA ARG A 87 3.76 -1.14 7.35
C ARG A 87 5.14 -1.69 7.08
N GLN A 88 6.16 -0.85 7.19
CA GLN A 88 7.55 -1.26 7.09
C GLN A 88 8.25 -0.95 8.41
N LYS A 89 8.84 -1.98 9.03
CA LYS A 89 9.73 -1.76 10.19
C LYS A 89 10.95 -0.97 9.71
N ILE A 90 11.25 0.13 10.41
CA ILE A 90 12.46 0.90 10.17
C ILE A 90 13.57 0.20 10.94
N THR A 91 14.26 -0.73 10.29
CA THR A 91 15.52 -1.27 10.80
C THR A 91 16.62 -0.23 10.56
N GLY A 92 16.76 0.72 11.49
CA GLY A 92 18.10 1.27 11.78
C GLY A 92 18.80 0.23 12.65
N GLY A 93 19.93 -0.36 12.27
CA GLY A 93 21.11 0.33 11.75
C GLY A 93 21.93 0.80 12.94
N VAL A 94 22.58 -0.14 13.65
CA VAL A 94 23.68 0.22 14.54
C VAL A 94 24.91 0.35 13.65
N ARG A 95 25.29 1.59 13.37
CA ARG A 95 26.62 2.12 13.68
C ARG A 95 26.57 3.64 13.58
#